data_AF-A0A7M3MWZ0-F1
#
_entry.id   AF-A0A7M3MWZ0-F1
#
_cell.length_a   1.000
_cell.length_b   1.000
_cell.length_c   1.000
_cell.angle_alpha   90.00
_cell.angle_beta   90.00
_cell.angle_gamma   90.00
#
_symmetry.space_group_name_H-M   'P 1'
#
loop_
_entity.id
_entity.type
_entity.pdbx_description
1 polymer ?
#
loop_
_entity_poly.entity_id
_entity_poly.type
_entity_poly.pdbx_seq_one_letter_code
_entity_poly.pdbx_strand_id
1 'polypeptide(L)'
;MKYLILFLGIGLLAACAPNGEHEKDEEKDIEIENGEVIKEPVEENVYRDFLDNLREMCGQSFLGEAVFHEEDATDFIDQELVMTFAKCEEDKIHIPLRVGENRSRTWMLEMKDDKLTLKHDHRHEDGTPEDLTMYGGVATDEGTAWSQFFPADEETAEMLPEASTNVWNMVLHPDREEFEYILHRHGNLRFHAVFDLSTPVEED
;
A
#
# COMPACT_ATOMS: atom_id res chain seq x y z
N MET A 1 -5.60 46.85 -80.46
CA MET A 1 -4.72 45.96 -81.24
C MET A 1 -4.14 44.95 -80.26
N LYS A 2 -4.49 43.64 -80.38
CA LYS A 2 -3.72 42.43 -79.94
C LYS A 2 -3.28 42.35 -78.45
N TYR A 3 -3.53 41.34 -77.61
CA TYR A 3 -4.03 39.94 -77.63
C TYR A 3 -4.58 39.68 -76.21
N LEU A 4 -5.73 39.05 -75.95
CA LEU A 4 -6.04 37.61 -75.95
C LEU A 4 -4.98 36.70 -75.28
N ILE A 5 -5.13 36.45 -73.96
CA ILE A 5 -4.93 35.12 -73.36
C ILE A 5 -6.06 34.92 -72.34
N LEU A 6 -6.63 33.72 -72.40
CA LEU A 6 -7.96 33.35 -71.98
C LEU A 6 -7.83 32.12 -71.07
N PHE A 7 -8.58 32.15 -69.96
CA PHE A 7 -9.05 31.01 -69.15
C PHE A 7 -8.00 30.20 -68.37
N LEU A 8 -8.30 29.60 -67.23
CA LEU A 8 -9.57 29.19 -66.57
C LEU A 8 -9.18 29.12 -65.06
N GLY A 9 -9.86 29.73 -64.09
CA GLY A 9 -11.17 29.33 -63.58
C GLY A 9 -11.09 27.94 -62.90
N ILE A 10 -11.56 27.66 -61.69
CA ILE A 10 -12.65 28.22 -60.87
C ILE A 10 -12.60 27.49 -59.51
N GLY A 11 -12.79 28.24 -58.42
CA GLY A 11 -13.71 27.90 -57.30
C GLY A 11 -13.29 26.80 -56.31
N LEU A 12 -13.83 26.73 -55.10
CA LEU A 12 -14.95 27.44 -54.50
C LEU A 12 -14.93 27.20 -52.97
N LEU A 13 -15.21 28.26 -52.21
CA LEU A 13 -15.98 28.36 -50.96
C LEU A 13 -15.58 27.64 -49.65
N ALA A 14 -15.73 28.45 -48.61
CA ALA A 14 -15.56 28.25 -47.18
C ALA A 14 -16.63 27.37 -46.51
N ALA A 15 -16.31 26.86 -45.32
CA ALA A 15 -17.23 26.77 -44.17
C ALA A 15 -16.46 26.57 -42.85
N CYS A 16 -17.04 27.03 -41.75
CA CYS A 16 -16.45 27.18 -40.41
C CYS A 16 -16.77 26.03 -39.42
N ALA A 17 -15.91 25.88 -38.40
CA ALA A 17 -16.14 25.40 -37.01
C ALA A 17 -16.58 23.92 -36.78
N PRO A 18 -16.68 23.44 -35.51
CA PRO A 18 -15.70 23.38 -34.41
C PRO A 18 -15.47 21.91 -33.96
N ASN A 19 -14.27 21.53 -33.49
CA ASN A 19 -14.05 20.28 -32.75
C ASN A 19 -13.55 20.68 -31.35
N GLY A 20 -14.15 20.26 -30.24
CA GLY A 20 -14.57 18.89 -29.95
C GLY A 20 -13.43 18.26 -29.18
N GLU A 21 -13.58 18.18 -27.85
CA GLU A 21 -12.65 17.55 -26.92
C GLU A 21 -12.40 16.08 -27.31
N HIS A 22 -11.17 15.60 -27.10
CA HIS A 22 -10.93 14.17 -26.90
C HIS A 22 -9.74 13.99 -25.97
N GLU A 23 -10.02 13.38 -24.82
CA GLU A 23 -9.06 12.75 -23.92
C GLU A 23 -8.06 11.92 -24.73
N LYS A 24 -6.77 12.06 -24.38
CA LYS A 24 -5.75 11.12 -24.80
C LYS A 24 -5.89 9.89 -23.90
N ASP A 25 -6.54 8.86 -24.42
CA ASP A 25 -6.26 7.49 -24.01
C ASP A 25 -4.78 7.22 -24.33
N GLU A 26 -4.00 6.82 -23.33
CA GLU A 26 -2.64 6.30 -23.51
C GLU A 26 -2.73 4.94 -24.20
N GLU A 27 -2.64 4.95 -25.53
CA GLU A 27 -2.49 3.76 -26.34
C GLU A 27 -1.08 3.19 -26.10
N LYS A 28 -0.97 2.15 -25.26
CA LYS A 28 0.28 1.39 -25.11
C LYS A 28 0.64 0.76 -26.45
N ASP A 29 1.82 1.08 -26.96
CA ASP A 29 2.36 0.51 -28.20
C ASP A 29 2.44 -1.02 -28.07
N ILE A 30 1.65 -1.74 -28.87
CA ILE A 30 1.69 -3.20 -28.95
C ILE A 30 2.78 -3.58 -29.95
N GLU A 31 3.91 -4.10 -29.49
CA GLU A 31 4.89 -4.72 -30.37
C GLU A 31 4.39 -6.10 -30.84
N ILE A 32 4.37 -6.28 -32.16
CA ILE A 32 3.97 -7.52 -32.84
C ILE A 32 5.22 -8.15 -33.44
N GLU A 33 5.65 -9.29 -32.91
CA GLU A 33 6.60 -10.17 -33.57
C GLU A 33 5.88 -11.46 -33.99
N ASN A 34 6.04 -11.88 -35.24
CA ASN A 34 5.43 -13.09 -35.81
C ASN A 34 3.88 -13.20 -35.72
N GLY A 35 3.18 -12.08 -35.61
CA GLY A 35 1.70 -12.06 -35.63
C GLY A 35 1.05 -12.45 -34.30
N GLU A 36 1.84 -12.56 -33.23
CA GLU A 36 1.37 -12.76 -31.88
C GLU A 36 1.48 -11.42 -31.13
N VAL A 37 0.42 -11.03 -30.43
CA VAL A 37 0.47 -9.89 -29.50
C VAL A 37 1.41 -10.32 -28.38
N ILE A 38 2.63 -9.77 -28.37
CA ILE A 38 3.50 -9.90 -27.21
C ILE A 38 2.91 -8.98 -26.16
N LYS A 39 2.01 -9.53 -25.32
CA LYS A 39 1.80 -8.89 -24.02
C LYS A 39 3.15 -8.98 -23.34
N GLU A 40 3.78 -7.84 -23.10
CA GLU A 40 4.89 -7.80 -22.15
C GLU A 40 4.46 -8.58 -20.91
N PRO A 41 5.32 -9.45 -20.36
CA PRO A 41 4.98 -10.15 -19.13
C PRO A 41 4.58 -9.09 -18.11
N VAL A 42 3.33 -9.16 -17.64
CA VAL A 42 2.90 -8.34 -16.50
C VAL A 42 3.82 -8.78 -15.37
N GLU A 43 4.77 -7.93 -15.01
CA GLU A 43 5.65 -8.18 -13.88
C GLU A 43 4.75 -8.29 -12.65
N GLU A 44 4.74 -9.46 -12.02
CA GLU A 44 3.95 -9.74 -10.83
C GLU A 44 4.49 -8.86 -9.71
N ASN A 45 3.80 -7.76 -9.43
CA ASN A 45 4.19 -6.84 -8.39
C ASN A 45 3.58 -7.32 -7.07
N VAL A 46 4.27 -8.23 -6.40
CA VAL A 46 3.86 -8.85 -5.13
C VAL A 46 3.51 -7.83 -4.05
N TYR A 47 4.08 -6.62 -4.11
CA TYR A 47 3.76 -5.51 -3.21
C TYR A 47 2.36 -4.98 -3.44
N ARG A 48 2.02 -4.73 -4.71
CA ARG A 48 0.71 -4.25 -5.12
C ARG A 48 -0.35 -5.32 -4.85
N ASP A 49 -0.06 -6.57 -5.18
CA ASP A 49 -0.99 -7.68 -4.92
C ASP A 49 -1.28 -7.84 -3.42
N PHE A 50 -0.25 -7.72 -2.57
CA PHE A 50 -0.45 -7.72 -1.12
C PHE A 50 -1.30 -6.55 -0.64
N LEU A 51 -1.00 -5.33 -1.12
CA LEU A 51 -1.79 -4.15 -0.77
C LEU A 51 -3.25 -4.28 -1.22
N ASP A 52 -3.49 -4.76 -2.44
CA ASP A 52 -4.82 -4.99 -2.99
C ASP A 52 -5.60 -6.04 -2.19
N ASN A 53 -4.96 -7.14 -1.78
CA ASN A 53 -5.58 -8.12 -0.88
C ASN A 53 -6.01 -7.51 0.46
N LEU A 54 -5.22 -6.58 1.01
CA LEU A 54 -5.61 -5.87 2.23
C LEU A 54 -6.77 -4.89 2.01
N ARG A 55 -6.89 -4.28 0.82
CA ARG A 55 -7.95 -3.33 0.48
C ARG A 55 -9.34 -3.98 0.47
N GLU A 56 -9.44 -5.29 0.23
CA GLU A 56 -10.72 -6.02 0.31
C GLU A 56 -11.36 -5.96 1.71
N MET A 57 -10.56 -5.69 2.73
CA MET A 57 -11.02 -5.53 4.12
C MET A 57 -11.32 -4.08 4.51
N CYS A 58 -11.28 -3.13 3.58
CA CYS A 58 -11.43 -1.72 3.91
C CYS A 58 -12.74 -1.41 4.63
N GLY A 59 -12.65 -0.61 5.69
CA GLY A 59 -13.77 -0.25 6.57
C GLY A 59 -14.13 -1.33 7.59
N GLN A 60 -13.44 -2.47 7.62
CA GLN A 60 -13.67 -3.54 8.59
C GLN A 60 -12.64 -3.50 9.72
N SER A 61 -13.08 -3.96 10.88
CA SER A 61 -12.25 -4.12 12.08
C SER A 61 -12.28 -5.56 12.54
N PHE A 62 -11.17 -6.03 13.11
CA PHE A 62 -10.99 -7.42 13.51
C PHE A 62 -10.35 -7.52 14.90
N LEU A 63 -10.85 -8.46 15.70
CA LEU A 63 -10.27 -8.77 17.00
C LEU A 63 -8.99 -9.56 16.84
N GLY A 64 -8.04 -9.32 17.74
CA GLY A 64 -6.83 -10.09 17.84
C GLY A 64 -6.25 -10.09 19.24
N GLU A 65 -5.15 -10.82 19.38
CA GLU A 65 -4.40 -10.95 20.63
C GLU A 65 -2.91 -11.04 20.34
N ALA A 66 -2.09 -10.66 21.33
CA ALA A 66 -0.65 -10.90 21.29
C ALA A 66 -0.36 -12.34 21.73
N VAL A 67 -0.08 -13.22 20.76
CA VAL A 67 0.27 -14.64 21.03
C VAL A 67 1.72 -14.80 21.51
N PHE A 68 2.56 -13.79 21.28
CA PHE A 68 3.90 -13.70 21.86
C PHE A 68 4.32 -12.24 22.04
N HIS A 69 5.00 -11.93 23.14
CA HIS A 69 5.68 -10.67 23.35
C HIS A 69 6.85 -10.86 24.34
N GLU A 70 7.91 -10.05 24.21
CA GLU A 70 8.97 -10.02 25.22
C GLU A 70 8.50 -9.38 26.53
N GLU A 71 9.23 -9.61 27.63
CA GLU A 71 8.86 -9.17 28.97
C GLU A 71 8.73 -7.64 29.11
N ASP A 72 9.43 -6.88 28.26
CA ASP A 72 9.41 -5.42 28.24
C ASP A 72 8.23 -4.83 27.45
N ALA A 73 7.47 -5.65 26.71
CA ALA A 73 6.29 -5.26 25.96
C ALA A 73 5.01 -5.34 26.81
N THR A 74 5.02 -4.70 27.98
CA THR A 74 3.95 -4.82 28.99
C THR A 74 2.59 -4.29 28.54
N ASP A 75 2.59 -3.38 27.56
CA ASP A 75 1.37 -2.74 27.03
C ASP A 75 0.40 -3.73 26.38
N PHE A 76 0.86 -4.93 26.00
CA PHE A 76 0.05 -5.94 25.31
C PHE A 76 -0.48 -7.05 26.24
N ILE A 77 -0.06 -7.06 27.51
CA ILE A 77 -0.46 -8.10 28.47
C ILE A 77 -1.95 -7.97 28.78
N ASP A 78 -2.69 -9.08 28.60
CA ASP A 78 -4.13 -9.19 28.85
C ASP A 78 -4.95 -8.09 28.13
N GLN A 79 -4.48 -7.60 26.98
CA GLN A 79 -5.18 -6.61 26.16
C GLN A 79 -5.85 -7.25 24.96
N GLU A 80 -7.11 -6.84 24.72
CA GLU A 80 -7.76 -7.03 23.43
C GLU A 80 -7.10 -6.11 22.39
N LEU A 81 -6.79 -6.66 21.22
CA LEU A 81 -6.32 -5.89 20.07
C LEU A 81 -7.46 -5.72 19.08
N VAL A 82 -7.60 -4.53 18.51
CA VAL A 82 -8.49 -4.29 17.37
C VAL A 82 -7.70 -3.66 16.24
N MET A 83 -7.68 -4.34 15.11
CA MET A 83 -7.08 -3.87 13.88
C MET A 83 -8.18 -3.39 12.94
N THR A 84 -8.11 -2.15 12.48
CA THR A 84 -9.12 -1.55 11.59
C THR A 84 -8.48 -1.15 10.26
N PHE A 85 -9.02 -1.57 9.12
CA PHE A 85 -8.55 -1.11 7.81
C PHE A 85 -9.24 0.20 7.42
N ALA A 86 -8.84 1.33 8.02
CA ALA A 86 -9.66 2.56 8.07
C ALA A 86 -9.63 3.44 6.81
N LYS A 87 -8.48 3.58 6.15
CA LYS A 87 -8.33 4.42 4.95
C LYS A 87 -7.58 3.64 3.90
N CYS A 88 -8.20 3.42 2.74
CA CYS A 88 -7.63 2.66 1.66
C CYS A 88 -7.68 3.48 0.37
N GLU A 89 -6.54 4.00 -0.02
CA GLU A 89 -6.27 4.70 -1.27
C GLU A 89 -5.50 3.75 -2.20
N GLU A 90 -5.39 4.09 -3.49
CA GLU A 90 -4.75 3.23 -4.50
C GLU A 90 -3.38 2.73 -4.05
N ASP A 91 -2.55 3.64 -3.55
CA ASP A 91 -1.17 3.36 -3.16
C ASP A 91 -0.95 3.35 -1.64
N LYS A 92 -2.02 3.40 -0.82
CA LYS A 92 -1.87 3.60 0.63
C LYS A 92 -2.98 2.99 1.46
N ILE A 93 -2.63 2.36 2.58
CA ILE A 93 -3.59 1.88 3.59
C ILE A 93 -3.16 2.35 4.98
N HIS A 94 -4.10 2.89 5.76
CA HIS A 94 -3.90 3.17 7.18
C HIS A 94 -4.68 2.14 7.99
N ILE A 95 -3.97 1.47 8.89
CA ILE A 95 -4.49 0.40 9.73
C ILE A 95 -4.32 0.80 11.20
N PRO A 96 -5.27 1.53 11.81
CA PRO A 96 -5.28 1.76 13.25
C PRO A 96 -5.22 0.44 14.02
N LEU A 97 -4.40 0.44 15.06
CA LEU A 97 -4.29 -0.64 16.03
C LEU A 97 -4.66 -0.10 17.41
N ARG A 98 -5.80 -0.53 17.93
CA ARG A 98 -6.21 -0.31 19.31
C ARG A 98 -5.68 -1.44 20.19
N VAL A 99 -5.08 -1.08 21.33
CA VAL A 99 -4.56 -2.00 22.34
C VAL A 99 -5.25 -1.68 23.66
N GLY A 100 -6.29 -2.44 24.02
CA GLY A 100 -7.20 -2.05 25.09
C GLY A 100 -7.80 -0.66 24.83
N GLU A 101 -7.58 0.30 25.73
CA GLU A 101 -8.04 1.68 25.54
C GLU A 101 -7.07 2.55 24.71
N ASN A 102 -5.87 2.06 24.45
CA ASN A 102 -4.84 2.82 23.76
C ASN A 102 -5.05 2.80 22.24
N ARG A 103 -5.33 3.98 21.66
CA ARG A 103 -5.58 4.19 20.22
C ARG A 103 -4.44 4.95 19.51
N SER A 104 -3.24 4.99 20.10
CA SER A 104 -2.16 5.84 19.59
C SER A 104 -1.52 5.36 18.28
N ARG A 105 -1.73 4.09 17.90
CA ARG A 105 -0.91 3.40 16.90
C ARG A 105 -1.67 3.22 15.59
N THR A 106 -1.00 3.49 14.48
CA THR A 106 -1.49 3.19 13.13
C THR A 106 -0.35 2.64 12.30
N TRP A 107 -0.55 1.48 11.69
CA TRP A 107 0.33 0.98 10.64
C TRP A 107 -0.04 1.66 9.33
N MET A 108 0.94 2.25 8.66
CA MET A 108 0.78 2.90 7.36
C MET A 108 1.54 2.12 6.32
N LEU A 109 0.81 1.52 5.38
CA LEU A 109 1.36 0.86 4.20
C LEU A 109 1.28 1.82 3.03
N GLU A 110 2.37 2.02 2.29
CA GLU A 110 2.41 2.95 1.16
C GLU A 110 3.36 2.47 0.06
N MET A 111 2.90 2.47 -1.19
CA MET A 111 3.75 2.28 -2.36
C MET A 111 4.62 3.52 -2.58
N LYS A 112 5.93 3.34 -2.59
CA LYS A 112 6.92 4.39 -2.81
C LYS A 112 8.10 3.84 -3.58
N ASP A 113 8.48 4.52 -4.65
CA ASP A 113 9.62 4.14 -5.51
C ASP A 113 9.54 2.65 -5.94
N ASP A 114 8.34 2.22 -6.36
CA ASP A 114 8.01 0.84 -6.78
C ASP A 114 8.17 -0.25 -5.69
N LYS A 115 8.33 0.15 -4.43
CA LYS A 115 8.37 -0.74 -3.25
C LYS A 115 7.23 -0.45 -2.30
N LEU A 116 6.82 -1.46 -1.52
CA LEU A 116 5.93 -1.22 -0.39
C LEU A 116 6.74 -0.78 0.84
N THR A 117 6.22 0.21 1.55
CA THR A 117 6.80 0.67 2.82
C THR A 117 5.80 0.46 3.94
N LEU A 118 6.30 0.19 5.14
CA LEU A 118 5.54 0.16 6.38
C LEU A 118 6.09 1.25 7.29
N LYS A 119 5.23 2.12 7.81
CA LYS A 119 5.55 3.08 8.87
C LYS A 119 4.58 2.97 10.05
N HIS A 120 5.04 3.33 11.23
CA HIS A 120 4.26 3.34 12.47
C HIS A 120 3.95 4.78 12.86
N ASP A 121 2.74 5.26 12.56
CA ASP A 121 2.26 6.55 13.04
C ASP A 121 1.79 6.38 14.49
N HIS A 122 2.34 7.22 15.36
CA HIS A 122 2.16 7.20 16.81
C HIS A 122 1.75 8.60 17.20
N ARG A 123 0.57 8.73 17.80
CA ARG A 123 -0.02 10.02 18.16
C ARG A 123 -0.47 10.07 19.60
N HIS A 124 -0.28 11.23 20.20
CA HIS A 124 -0.93 11.57 21.46
C HIS A 124 -2.46 11.60 21.31
N GLU A 125 -3.18 11.58 22.44
CA GLU A 125 -4.65 11.61 22.46
C GLU A 125 -5.24 12.84 21.74
N ASP A 126 -4.50 13.96 21.68
CA ASP A 126 -4.91 15.17 20.96
C ASP A 126 -4.64 15.10 19.44
N GLY A 127 -4.11 13.98 18.96
CA GLY A 127 -3.78 13.71 17.56
C GLY A 127 -2.43 14.29 17.10
N THR A 128 -1.67 14.95 17.98
CA THR A 128 -0.32 15.40 17.64
C THR A 128 0.65 14.21 17.56
N PRO A 129 1.65 14.23 16.66
CA PRO A 129 2.62 13.14 16.56
C PRO A 129 3.46 13.03 17.84
N GLU A 130 3.74 11.80 18.28
CA GLU A 130 4.72 11.54 19.34
C GLU A 130 6.15 11.87 18.85
N ASP A 131 7.08 12.12 19.79
CA ASP A 131 8.49 12.38 19.45
C ASP A 131 9.11 11.24 18.64
N LEU A 132 8.68 10.00 18.91
CA LEU A 132 9.15 8.80 18.26
C LEU A 132 8.01 8.15 17.47
N THR A 133 7.95 8.50 16.19
CA THR A 133 6.90 8.07 15.27
C THR A 133 7.45 7.96 13.84
N MET A 134 6.68 7.38 12.92
CA MET A 134 7.03 7.18 11.52
C MET A 134 8.28 6.31 11.30
N TYR A 135 8.64 5.48 12.28
CA TYR A 135 9.63 4.42 12.11
C TYR A 135 9.02 3.22 11.39
N GLY A 136 9.84 2.42 10.72
CA GLY A 136 9.41 1.24 9.98
C GLY A 136 10.43 0.78 8.95
N GLY A 137 9.98 0.31 7.80
CA GLY A 137 10.84 -0.39 6.85
C GLY A 137 10.32 -0.43 5.42
N VAL A 138 11.17 -0.92 4.52
CA VAL A 138 10.86 -1.12 3.10
C VAL A 138 10.79 -2.62 2.83
N ALA A 139 9.78 -3.05 2.07
CA ALA A 139 9.56 -4.44 1.75
C ALA A 139 10.73 -5.04 0.95
N THR A 140 11.12 -6.28 1.26
CA THR A 140 12.12 -7.02 0.50
C THR A 140 11.53 -7.65 -0.77
N ASP A 141 12.36 -8.13 -1.67
CA ASP A 141 11.93 -8.91 -2.85
C ASP A 141 11.53 -10.37 -2.51
N GLU A 142 11.60 -10.77 -1.24
CA GLU A 142 11.26 -12.13 -0.78
C GLU A 142 9.78 -12.25 -0.36
N GLY A 143 9.02 -11.17 -0.47
CA GLY A 143 7.59 -11.15 -0.19
C GLY A 143 6.75 -11.90 -1.24
N THR A 144 5.46 -12.01 -0.95
CA THR A 144 4.43 -12.58 -1.83
C THR A 144 3.17 -11.71 -1.74
N ALA A 145 2.17 -11.99 -2.58
CA ALA A 145 0.84 -11.39 -2.45
C ALA A 145 0.16 -11.61 -1.07
N TRP A 146 0.70 -12.50 -0.23
CA TRP A 146 0.13 -12.88 1.07
C TRP A 146 1.07 -12.61 2.25
N SER A 147 2.31 -12.18 2.02
CA SER A 147 3.28 -11.94 3.09
C SER A 147 4.34 -10.94 2.67
N GLN A 148 4.64 -9.97 3.53
CA GLN A 148 5.65 -8.94 3.26
C GLN A 148 6.58 -8.76 4.46
N PHE A 149 7.88 -8.65 4.18
CA PHE A 149 8.93 -8.46 5.18
C PHE A 149 9.52 -7.05 5.03
N PHE A 150 9.51 -6.29 6.12
CA PHE A 150 10.00 -4.92 6.18
C PHE A 150 11.18 -4.84 7.15
N PRO A 151 12.43 -5.01 6.69
CA PRO A 151 13.61 -4.62 7.47
C PRO A 151 13.60 -3.13 7.77
N ALA A 152 14.13 -2.73 8.93
CA ALA A 152 14.27 -1.33 9.29
C ALA A 152 14.99 -0.51 8.22
N ASP A 153 14.39 0.61 7.85
CA ASP A 153 15.01 1.56 6.94
C ASP A 153 16.05 2.44 7.65
N GLU A 154 16.79 3.22 6.86
CA GLU A 154 17.87 4.09 7.36
C GLU A 154 17.34 5.12 8.37
N GLU A 155 16.20 5.74 8.08
CA GLU A 155 15.54 6.69 8.99
C GLU A 155 15.26 6.04 10.36
N THR A 156 14.76 4.82 10.35
CA THR A 156 14.50 4.04 11.57
C THR A 156 15.78 3.71 12.31
N ALA A 157 16.83 3.30 11.61
CA ALA A 157 18.12 2.99 12.24
C ALA A 157 18.79 4.24 12.84
N GLU A 158 18.59 5.42 12.25
CA GLU A 158 19.08 6.70 12.76
C GLU A 158 18.31 7.15 14.01
N MET A 159 16.97 7.07 13.97
CA MET A 159 16.13 7.52 15.08
C MET A 159 16.08 6.52 16.25
N LEU A 160 16.18 5.22 15.95
CA LEU A 160 16.11 4.11 16.90
C LEU A 160 17.22 3.08 16.60
N PRO A 161 18.46 3.33 17.03
CA PRO A 161 19.58 2.43 16.76
C PRO A 161 19.34 0.98 17.20
N GLU A 162 18.60 0.75 18.28
CA GLU A 162 18.22 -0.59 18.75
C GLU A 162 17.22 -1.31 17.85
N ALA A 163 16.47 -0.58 17.02
CA ALA A 163 15.53 -1.09 16.05
C ALA A 163 16.16 -1.35 14.67
N SER A 164 17.45 -1.03 14.48
CA SER A 164 18.17 -1.19 13.20
C SER A 164 18.19 -2.63 12.65
N THR A 165 17.96 -3.63 13.51
CA THR A 165 17.86 -5.05 13.12
C THR A 165 16.44 -5.58 13.14
N ASN A 166 15.45 -4.70 13.30
CA ASN A 166 14.05 -5.09 13.23
C ASN A 166 13.72 -5.59 11.82
N VAL A 167 12.90 -6.63 11.79
CA VAL A 167 12.15 -7.04 10.60
C VAL A 167 10.71 -7.22 11.02
N TRP A 168 9.84 -6.36 10.50
CA TRP A 168 8.39 -6.52 10.62
C TRP A 168 7.91 -7.44 9.50
N ASN A 169 6.97 -8.33 9.82
CA ASN A 169 6.34 -9.20 8.85
C ASN A 169 4.81 -9.09 9.02
N MET A 170 4.12 -8.87 7.92
CA MET A 170 2.67 -8.90 7.85
C MET A 170 2.27 -10.08 6.96
N VAL A 171 1.40 -10.95 7.47
CA VAL A 171 0.99 -12.17 6.78
C VAL A 171 -0.52 -12.27 6.75
N LEU A 172 -1.08 -12.48 5.56
CA LEU A 172 -2.50 -12.74 5.35
C LEU A 172 -2.68 -14.23 5.04
N HIS A 173 -3.57 -14.90 5.77
CA HIS A 173 -3.90 -16.31 5.58
C HIS A 173 -5.36 -16.47 5.14
N PRO A 174 -5.66 -16.43 3.82
CA PRO A 174 -7.04 -16.57 3.33
C PRO A 174 -7.71 -17.87 3.77
N ASP A 175 -6.97 -18.98 3.76
CA ASP A 175 -7.52 -20.30 4.11
C ASP A 175 -7.84 -20.45 5.61
N ARG A 176 -7.21 -19.63 6.46
CA ARG A 176 -7.43 -19.63 7.92
C ARG A 176 -8.29 -18.46 8.39
N GLU A 177 -8.59 -17.51 7.50
CA GLU A 177 -9.21 -16.24 7.85
C GLU A 177 -8.43 -15.54 8.98
N GLU A 178 -7.10 -15.47 8.85
CA GLU A 178 -6.22 -14.87 9.87
C GLU A 178 -5.28 -13.82 9.26
N PHE A 179 -5.00 -12.76 10.02
CA PHE A 179 -3.89 -11.83 9.75
C PHE A 179 -2.88 -11.92 10.89
N GLU A 180 -1.60 -11.98 10.56
CA GLU A 180 -0.51 -12.01 11.53
C GLU A 180 0.40 -10.79 11.37
N TYR A 181 0.78 -10.21 12.50
CA TYR A 181 1.80 -9.18 12.58
C TYR A 181 2.94 -9.66 13.49
N ILE A 182 4.14 -9.74 12.94
CA ILE A 182 5.29 -10.35 13.60
C ILE A 182 6.46 -9.36 13.58
N LEU A 183 7.15 -9.23 14.70
CA LEU A 183 8.40 -8.48 14.81
C LEU A 183 9.52 -9.41 15.25
N HIS A 184 10.58 -9.46 14.43
CA HIS A 184 11.86 -10.02 14.82
C HIS A 184 12.87 -8.90 15.08
N ARG A 185 13.78 -9.11 16.04
CA ARG A 185 14.94 -8.25 16.29
C ARG A 185 16.17 -9.11 16.53
N HIS A 186 17.28 -8.79 15.86
CA HIS A 186 18.47 -9.65 15.85
C HIS A 186 18.17 -11.11 15.42
N GLY A 187 17.15 -11.30 14.58
CA GLY A 187 16.67 -12.62 14.16
C GLY A 187 15.86 -13.40 15.21
N ASN A 188 15.60 -12.85 16.39
CA ASN A 188 14.77 -13.47 17.42
C ASN A 188 13.36 -12.88 17.40
N LEU A 189 12.35 -13.72 17.65
CA LEU A 189 10.97 -13.26 17.79
C LEU A 189 10.85 -12.32 19.00
N ARG A 190 10.27 -11.14 18.79
CA ARG A 190 10.07 -10.11 19.81
C ARG A 190 8.60 -9.82 20.09
N PHE A 191 7.77 -9.89 19.06
CA PHE A 191 6.32 -9.69 19.17
C PHE A 191 5.59 -10.46 18.07
N HIS A 192 4.41 -11.00 18.39
CA HIS A 192 3.51 -11.67 17.44
C HIS A 192 2.07 -11.42 17.87
N ALA A 193 1.29 -10.82 16.98
CA ALA A 193 -0.16 -10.70 17.11
C ALA A 193 -0.86 -11.47 15.99
N VAL A 194 -2.02 -12.06 16.33
CA VAL A 194 -2.90 -12.77 15.39
C VAL A 194 -4.28 -12.15 15.49
N PHE A 195 -4.91 -11.90 14.34
CA PHE A 195 -6.25 -11.32 14.21
C PHE A 195 -7.16 -12.29 13.46
N ASP A 196 -8.38 -12.46 13.97
CA ASP A 196 -9.44 -13.29 13.37
C ASP A 196 -10.22 -12.46 12.35
N LEU A 197 -10.08 -12.82 11.07
CA LEU A 197 -10.74 -12.17 9.94
C LEU A 197 -12.11 -12.76 9.61
N SER A 198 -12.52 -13.85 10.27
CA SER A 198 -13.79 -14.53 9.98
C SER A 198 -15.01 -13.72 10.41
N THR A 199 -14.85 -12.86 11.42
CA THR A 199 -15.93 -12.08 12.02
C THR A 199 -15.50 -10.64 12.23
N PRO A 200 -15.90 -9.70 11.34
CA PRO A 200 -15.72 -8.29 11.56
C PRO A 200 -16.42 -7.82 12.84
N VAL A 201 -15.82 -6.86 13.54
CA VAL A 201 -16.40 -6.20 14.71
C VAL A 201 -16.68 -4.73 14.44
N GLU A 202 -17.63 -4.17 15.17
CA GLU A 202 -17.85 -2.73 15.20
C GLU A 202 -16.84 -2.10 16.18
N GLU A 203 -16.18 -1.03 15.76
CA GLU A 203 -15.29 -0.25 16.62
C GLU A 203 -16.11 0.87 17.31
N ASP A 204 -15.99 0.99 18.63
CA ASP A 204 -16.65 2.02 19.46
C ASP A 204 -16.02 3.42 19.30
#